data_AF-A0A258H7T7-F1
#
_entry.id   AF-A0A258H7T7-F1
#
_cell.length_a   1.000
_cell.length_b   1.000
_cell.length_c   1.000
_cell.angle_alpha   90.00
_cell.angle_beta   90.00
_cell.angle_gamma   90.00
#
_symmetry.space_group_name_H-M   'P 1'
#
loop_
_entity.id
_entity.type
_entity.pdbx_description
1 polymer ?
#
loop_
_entity_poly.entity_id
_entity_poly.type
_entity_poly.pdbx_seq_one_letter_code
_entity_poly.pdbx_strand_id
1 'polypeptide(L)'
;MSNAPALITRAGRGKTAPITVTPAGLAAIEALAAAGNDQRSIAKALGMDRKTMTDMRRRVPEVDEAFERGLAALGDELTHLLLSQARNGNVVAAIYLTKARLGWREGDAPEARANITINLPDSQTPEAYLRAIRVAGEGGSCLSPLPVGGEALPG
;
A
#
# COMPACT_ATOMS: atom_id res chain seq x y z
N MET A 1 -46.32 1.81 14.06
CA MET A 1 -45.18 2.14 13.18
C MET A 1 -44.21 2.96 14.02
N SER A 2 -43.12 2.35 14.49
CA SER A 2 -42.14 3.02 15.35
C SER A 2 -41.42 4.11 14.55
N ASN A 3 -41.52 5.36 14.99
CA ASN A 3 -40.83 6.49 14.35
C ASN A 3 -39.32 6.32 14.60
N ALA A 4 -38.56 5.97 13.57
CA ALA A 4 -37.11 5.84 13.69
C ALA A 4 -36.51 7.21 14.04
N PRO A 5 -35.62 7.31 15.03
CA PRO A 5 -35.00 8.58 15.38
C PRO A 5 -34.21 9.13 14.19
N ALA A 6 -34.32 10.43 13.94
CA ALA A 6 -33.58 11.08 12.87
C ALA A 6 -32.06 10.98 13.14
N LEU A 7 -31.30 10.47 12.18
CA LEU A 7 -29.84 10.31 12.28
C LEU A 7 -29.11 11.65 12.19
N ILE A 8 -29.70 12.62 11.48
CA ILE A 8 -29.17 13.96 11.32
C ILE A 8 -30.29 14.99 11.50
N THR A 9 -29.93 16.16 12.02
CA THR A 9 -30.80 17.34 12.04
C THR A 9 -30.21 18.45 11.18
N ARG A 10 -31.08 19.31 10.64
CA ARG A 10 -30.69 20.47 9.82
C ARG A 10 -31.30 21.73 10.40
N ALA A 11 -30.49 22.76 10.61
CA ALA A 11 -30.93 24.03 11.19
C ALA A 11 -31.71 24.95 10.23
N GLY A 12 -32.04 24.50 9.01
CA GLY A 12 -32.72 25.30 8.00
C GLY A 12 -33.33 24.49 6.86
N ARG A 13 -34.16 25.14 6.05
CA ARG A 13 -34.84 24.52 4.90
C ARG A 13 -33.93 24.58 3.67
N GLY A 14 -33.10 23.56 3.45
CA GLY A 14 -32.26 23.47 2.25
C GLY A 14 -31.18 22.39 2.31
N LYS A 15 -30.49 22.18 1.19
CA LYS A 15 -29.34 21.27 1.09
C LYS A 15 -28.07 21.83 1.74
N THR A 16 -27.97 23.15 1.87
CA THR A 16 -26.81 23.86 2.44
C THR A 16 -26.96 24.15 3.93
N ALA A 17 -28.08 23.76 4.55
CA ALA A 17 -28.29 24.01 5.98
C ALA A 17 -27.24 23.26 6.82
N PRO A 18 -26.74 23.87 7.92
CA PRO A 18 -25.83 23.20 8.84
C PRO A 18 -26.42 21.88 9.33
N ILE A 19 -25.62 20.81 9.25
CA ILE A 19 -25.99 19.46 9.67
C ILE A 19 -25.38 19.19 11.04
N THR A 20 -26.19 18.65 11.95
CA THR A 20 -25.75 18.11 13.24
C THR A 20 -26.08 16.62 13.28
N VAL A 21 -25.10 15.80 13.67
CA VAL A 21 -25.30 14.35 13.85
C VAL A 21 -25.93 14.13 15.21
N THR A 22 -27.01 13.35 15.28
CA THR A 22 -27.67 13.02 16.54
C THR A 22 -26.98 11.83 17.22
N PRO A 23 -27.25 11.54 18.50
CA PRO A 23 -26.74 10.33 19.15
C PRO A 23 -27.11 9.04 18.40
N ALA A 24 -28.31 8.99 17.81
CA ALA A 24 -28.72 7.88 16.94
C ALA A 24 -27.90 7.81 15.65
N GLY A 25 -27.52 8.97 15.09
CA GLY A 25 -26.59 9.07 13.97
C GLY A 25 -25.19 8.57 14.29
N LEU A 26 -24.66 8.90 15.48
CA LEU A 26 -23.36 8.39 15.95
C LEU A 26 -23.38 6.87 16.07
N ALA A 27 -24.42 6.31 16.70
CA ALA A 27 -24.61 4.86 16.80
C ALA A 27 -24.71 4.19 15.42
N ALA A 28 -25.40 4.83 14.47
CA ALA A 28 -25.48 4.33 13.10
C ALA A 28 -24.13 4.37 12.37
N ILE A 29 -23.33 5.43 12.55
CA ILE A 29 -21.98 5.52 11.97
C ILE A 29 -21.11 4.38 12.49
N GLU A 30 -21.10 4.17 13.81
CA GLU A 30 -20.32 3.12 14.46
C GLU A 30 -20.72 1.73 13.97
N ALA A 31 -22.03 1.44 13.94
CA ALA A 31 -22.56 0.16 13.47
C ALA A 31 -22.26 -0.10 11.99
N LEU A 32 -22.39 0.91 11.13
CA LEU A 32 -22.11 0.75 9.70
C LEU A 32 -20.61 0.60 9.42
N ALA A 33 -19.75 1.30 10.18
CA ALA A 33 -18.31 1.14 10.09
C ALA A 33 -17.87 -0.26 10.57
N ALA A 34 -18.46 -0.76 11.66
CA ALA A 34 -18.25 -2.13 12.14
C ALA A 34 -18.71 -3.18 11.12
N ALA A 35 -19.74 -2.88 10.33
CA ALA A 35 -20.19 -3.76 9.24
C ALA A 35 -19.30 -3.71 7.98
N GLY A 36 -18.22 -2.91 7.97
CA GLY A 36 -17.32 -2.79 6.82
C GLY A 36 -17.79 -1.88 5.70
N ASN A 37 -18.79 -1.03 5.95
CA ASN A 37 -19.24 -0.08 4.94
C ASN A 37 -18.22 1.04 4.74
N ASP A 38 -18.00 1.42 3.48
CA ASP A 38 -17.14 2.55 3.15
C ASP A 38 -17.77 3.89 3.58
N GLN A 39 -16.94 4.91 3.80
CA GLN A 39 -17.38 6.23 4.27
C GLN A 39 -18.44 6.90 3.37
N ARG A 40 -18.43 6.67 2.05
CA ARG A 40 -19.44 7.22 1.12
C ARG A 40 -20.78 6.52 1.33
N SER A 41 -20.78 5.20 1.50
CA SER A 41 -21.99 4.43 1.81
C SER A 41 -22.61 4.87 3.14
N ILE A 42 -21.77 5.07 4.17
CA ILE A 42 -22.22 5.59 5.48
C ILE A 42 -22.82 7.00 5.32
N ALA A 43 -22.13 7.91 4.63
CA ALA A 43 -22.64 9.27 4.39
C ALA A 43 -24.00 9.26 3.70
N LYS A 44 -24.18 8.39 2.68
CA LYS A 44 -25.44 8.22 1.97
C LYS A 44 -26.54 7.68 2.89
N ALA A 45 -26.24 6.74 3.78
CA ALA A 45 -27.17 6.21 4.77
C ALA A 45 -27.65 7.29 5.75
N LEU A 46 -26.77 8.23 6.12
CA LEU A 46 -27.11 9.37 6.96
C LEU A 46 -27.80 10.52 6.20
N GLY A 47 -27.86 10.47 4.87
CA GLY A 47 -28.46 11.53 4.05
C GLY A 47 -27.57 12.77 3.86
N MET A 48 -26.25 12.58 3.84
CA MET A 48 -25.25 13.62 3.54
C MET A 48 -24.27 13.18 2.44
N ASP A 49 -23.52 14.13 1.88
CA ASP A 49 -22.46 13.81 0.92
C ASP A 49 -21.18 13.33 1.63
N ARG A 50 -20.34 12.57 0.93
CA ARG A 50 -19.04 12.09 1.43
C ARG A 50 -18.17 13.24 1.94
N LYS A 51 -18.12 14.36 1.19
CA LYS A 51 -17.32 15.53 1.58
C LYS A 51 -17.79 16.09 2.92
N THR A 52 -19.11 16.19 3.11
CA THR A 52 -19.71 16.62 4.38
C THR A 52 -19.32 15.69 5.52
N MET A 53 -19.36 14.37 5.32
CA MET A 53 -18.92 13.42 6.34
C MET A 53 -17.44 13.58 6.69
N THR A 54 -16.56 13.78 5.69
CA THR A 54 -15.13 14.06 5.94
C THR A 54 -14.93 15.36 6.73
N ASP A 55 -15.64 16.43 6.37
CA ASP A 55 -15.55 17.70 7.09
C ASP A 55 -16.11 17.59 8.53
N MET A 56 -17.17 16.79 8.73
CA MET A 56 -17.75 16.53 10.06
C MET A 56 -16.78 15.77 10.96
N ARG A 57 -16.14 14.71 10.47
CA ARG A 57 -15.10 13.98 11.23
C ARG A 57 -13.97 14.90 11.69
N ARG A 58 -13.59 15.90 10.88
CA ARG A 58 -12.55 16.88 11.25
C ARG A 58 -13.01 17.92 12.27
N ARG A 59 -14.29 18.28 12.27
CA ARG A 59 -14.85 19.37 13.09
C ARG A 59 -15.47 18.90 14.40
N VAL A 60 -16.00 17.68 14.41
CA VAL A 60 -16.76 17.09 15.52
C VAL A 60 -16.08 15.79 15.92
N PRO A 61 -15.26 15.79 16.99
CA PRO A 61 -14.49 14.61 17.41
C PRO A 61 -15.36 13.37 17.65
N GLU A 62 -16.56 13.52 18.21
CA GLU A 62 -17.47 12.39 18.48
C GLU A 62 -17.84 11.59 17.22
N VAL A 63 -17.93 12.26 16.06
CA VAL A 63 -18.22 11.60 14.77
C VAL A 63 -17.02 10.78 14.31
N ASP A 64 -15.81 11.28 14.53
CA ASP A 64 -14.58 10.58 14.21
C ASP A 64 -14.38 9.38 15.13
N GLU A 65 -14.54 9.58 16.44
CA GLU A 65 -14.44 8.51 17.44
C GLU A 65 -15.45 7.39 17.19
N ALA A 66 -16.71 7.71 16.85
CA ALA A 66 -17.70 6.70 16.50
C ALA A 66 -17.29 5.87 15.27
N PHE A 67 -16.73 6.54 14.26
CA PHE A 67 -16.25 5.87 13.06
C PHE A 67 -15.04 4.97 13.35
N GLU A 68 -14.06 5.48 14.09
CA GLU A 68 -12.85 4.74 14.46
C GLU A 68 -13.16 3.56 15.41
N ARG A 69 -14.10 3.71 16.36
CA ARG A 69 -14.58 2.59 17.18
C ARG A 69 -15.19 1.47 16.32
N GLY A 70 -16.01 1.84 15.33
CA GLY A 70 -16.58 0.87 14.40
C GLY A 70 -15.51 0.15 13.59
N LEU A 71 -14.53 0.88 13.05
CA LEU A 71 -13.39 0.27 12.34
C LEU A 71 -12.53 -0.62 13.23
N ALA A 72 -12.33 -0.25 14.50
CA ALA A 72 -11.62 -1.09 15.46
C ALA A 72 -12.36 -2.42 15.67
N ALA A 73 -13.68 -2.39 15.85
CA ALA A 73 -14.50 -3.59 16.00
C ALA A 73 -14.41 -4.52 14.78
N LEU A 74 -14.48 -3.96 13.56
CA LEU A 74 -14.27 -4.71 12.32
C LEU A 74 -12.85 -5.31 12.24
N GLY A 75 -11.84 -4.52 12.60
CA GLY A 75 -10.45 -4.95 12.61
C GLY A 75 -10.22 -6.13 13.55
N ASP A 76 -10.84 -6.09 14.73
CA ASP A 76 -10.81 -7.19 15.69
C ASP A 76 -11.52 -8.41 15.12
N GLU A 77 -12.74 -8.28 14.58
CA GLU A 77 -13.48 -9.39 13.96
C GLU A 77 -12.64 -10.10 12.87
N LEU A 78 -12.10 -9.35 11.91
CA LEU A 78 -11.28 -9.90 10.84
C LEU A 78 -10.00 -10.55 11.37
N THR A 79 -9.40 -10.00 12.43
CA THR A 79 -8.23 -10.59 13.09
C THR A 79 -8.58 -11.94 13.72
N HIS A 80 -9.72 -12.04 14.41
CA HIS A 80 -10.18 -13.29 15.00
C HIS A 80 -10.50 -14.36 13.94
N LEU A 81 -11.12 -13.97 12.83
CA LEU A 81 -11.38 -14.87 11.70
C LEU A 81 -10.08 -15.41 11.12
N LEU A 82 -9.10 -14.55 10.85
CA LEU A 82 -7.78 -14.95 10.38
C LEU A 82 -7.05 -15.85 11.38
N LEU A 83 -7.17 -15.56 12.68
CA LEU A 83 -6.52 -16.34 13.73
C LEU A 83 -7.12 -17.74 13.83
N SER A 84 -8.43 -17.86 13.70
CA SER A 84 -9.12 -19.14 13.61
C SER A 84 -8.64 -19.96 12.40
N GLN A 85 -8.56 -19.32 11.22
CA GLN A 85 -8.06 -19.97 10.01
C GLN A 85 -6.60 -20.41 10.16
N ALA A 86 -5.74 -19.58 10.74
CA ALA A 86 -4.34 -19.91 11.01
C ALA A 86 -4.21 -21.12 11.95
N ARG A 87 -5.01 -21.17 13.02
CA ARG A 87 -5.06 -22.33 13.94
C ARG A 87 -5.52 -23.62 13.26
N ASN A 88 -6.37 -23.51 12.24
CA ASN A 88 -6.81 -24.63 11.42
C ASN A 88 -5.81 -25.02 10.31
N GLY A 89 -4.59 -24.47 10.33
CA GLY A 89 -3.52 -24.83 9.39
C GLY A 89 -3.46 -23.98 8.12
N ASN A 90 -4.23 -22.89 8.02
CA ASN A 90 -4.08 -21.97 6.90
C ASN A 90 -2.78 -21.16 7.03
N VAL A 91 -1.73 -21.62 6.33
CA VAL A 91 -0.40 -21.00 6.34
C VAL A 91 -0.43 -19.55 5.85
N VAL A 92 -1.27 -19.22 4.88
CA VAL A 92 -1.39 -17.85 4.36
C VAL A 92 -1.94 -16.91 5.42
N ALA A 93 -2.97 -17.35 6.17
CA ALA A 93 -3.51 -16.57 7.29
C ALA A 93 -2.46 -16.38 8.40
N ALA A 94 -1.67 -17.42 8.69
CA ALA A 94 -0.58 -17.35 9.66
C ALA A 94 0.50 -16.33 9.23
N ILE A 95 0.97 -16.40 7.98
CA ILE A 95 1.95 -15.45 7.42
C ILE A 95 1.40 -14.03 7.45
N TYR A 96 0.13 -13.84 7.06
CA TYR A 96 -0.45 -12.50 7.06
C TYR A 96 -0.52 -11.91 8.48
N LEU A 97 -0.96 -12.70 9.47
CA LEU A 97 -1.02 -12.25 10.86
C LEU A 97 0.35 -11.94 11.45
N THR A 98 1.38 -12.75 11.16
CA THR A 98 2.74 -12.48 11.65
C THR A 98 3.29 -11.19 11.04
N LYS A 99 3.06 -10.95 9.74
CA LYS A 99 3.43 -9.69 9.09
C LYS A 99 2.67 -8.49 9.67
N ALA A 100 1.35 -8.59 9.77
CA ALA A 100 0.47 -7.49 10.16
C ALA A 100 0.53 -7.14 11.66
N ARG A 101 0.72 -8.12 12.55
CA ARG A 101 0.66 -7.91 14.02
C ARG A 101 2.00 -8.06 14.73
N LEU A 102 2.91 -8.87 14.20
CA LEU A 102 4.21 -9.14 14.85
C LEU A 102 5.37 -8.43 14.14
N GLY A 103 5.08 -7.65 13.09
CA GLY A 103 6.08 -6.85 12.39
C GLY A 103 7.07 -7.67 11.56
N TRP A 104 6.74 -8.92 11.21
CA TRP A 104 7.58 -9.71 10.31
C TRP A 104 7.72 -9.03 8.95
N ARG A 105 8.96 -8.89 8.50
CA ARG A 105 9.32 -8.35 7.19
C ARG A 105 10.24 -9.36 6.50
N GLU A 106 10.07 -9.51 5.20
CA GLU A 106 10.96 -10.32 4.37
C GLU A 106 11.90 -9.37 3.63
N GLY A 107 13.20 -9.46 3.95
CA GLY A 107 14.25 -8.67 3.34
C GLY A 107 14.33 -7.23 3.84
N ASP A 108 15.44 -6.89 4.48
CA ASP A 108 15.89 -5.49 4.42
C ASP A 108 16.43 -5.28 3.01
N ALA A 109 15.83 -4.34 2.27
CA ALA A 109 16.51 -3.83 1.08
C ALA A 109 17.85 -3.27 1.57
N PRO A 110 18.99 -3.67 0.99
CA PRO A 110 20.26 -3.06 1.38
C PRO A 110 20.12 -1.54 1.19
N GLU A 111 20.41 -0.76 2.24
CA GLU A 111 20.44 0.71 2.19
C GLU A 111 21.52 1.27 1.24
N ALA A 112 22.10 0.43 0.38
CA ALA A 112 22.97 0.85 -0.68
C ALA A 112 22.11 1.50 -1.78
N ARG A 113 21.92 2.82 -1.69
CA ARG A 113 21.92 3.63 -2.91
C ARG A 113 23.22 3.30 -3.62
N ALA A 114 23.18 2.40 -4.60
CA ALA A 114 24.32 2.16 -5.46
C ALA A 114 24.63 3.51 -6.10
N ASN A 115 25.70 4.17 -5.64
CA ASN A 115 26.17 5.41 -6.24
C ASN A 115 26.83 5.03 -7.56
N ILE A 116 26.00 4.83 -8.58
CA ILE A 116 26.44 4.47 -9.92
C ILE A 116 26.91 5.76 -10.60
N THR A 117 28.18 6.10 -10.44
CA THR A 117 28.82 7.18 -11.19
C THR A 117 29.07 6.69 -12.61
N ILE A 118 28.19 7.03 -13.55
CA ILE A 118 28.40 6.78 -14.98
C ILE A 118 29.25 7.91 -15.55
N ASN A 119 30.56 7.67 -15.69
CA ASN A 119 31.45 8.59 -16.38
C ASN A 119 31.25 8.45 -17.90
N LEU A 120 30.47 9.35 -18.49
CA LEU A 120 30.35 9.43 -19.94
C LEU A 120 31.54 10.23 -20.50
N PRO A 121 32.30 9.72 -21.49
CA PRO A 121 33.37 10.50 -22.10
C PRO A 121 32.79 11.68 -22.90
N ASP A 122 33.54 12.78 -22.97
CA ASP A 122 33.20 13.93 -23.81
C ASP A 122 32.94 13.52 -25.26
N SER A 123 32.13 14.30 -25.98
CA SER A 123 31.77 14.03 -27.37
C SER A 123 33.01 14.08 -28.28
N GLN A 124 33.72 12.95 -28.37
CA GLN A 124 34.81 12.78 -29.31
C GLN A 124 34.23 12.61 -30.72
N THR A 125 34.97 13.06 -31.72
CA THR A 125 34.65 12.71 -33.10
C THR A 125 34.74 11.18 -33.27
N PRO A 126 33.92 10.56 -34.13
CA PRO A 126 33.91 9.10 -34.28
C PRO A 126 35.29 8.50 -34.55
N GLU A 127 36.14 9.22 -35.28
CA GLU A 127 37.51 8.80 -35.59
C GLU A 127 38.45 8.78 -34.36
N ALA A 128 38.32 9.76 -33.46
CA ALA A 128 39.13 9.82 -32.25
C ALA A 128 38.76 8.69 -31.27
N TYR A 129 37.46 8.37 -31.17
CA TYR A 129 36.96 7.26 -30.38
C TYR A 129 37.49 5.90 -30.87
N LEU A 130 37.45 5.67 -32.18
CA LEU A 130 37.97 4.45 -32.80
C LEU A 130 39.49 4.29 -32.62
N ARG A 131 40.23 5.40 -32.60
CA ARG A 131 41.69 5.38 -32.36
C ARG A 131 42.02 5.01 -30.92
N ALA A 132 41.24 5.48 -29.94
CA ALA A 132 41.44 5.17 -28.52
C ALA A 132 41.16 3.70 -28.19
N ILE A 133 40.11 3.10 -28.77
CA ILE A 133 39.83 1.66 -28.59
C ILE A 133 40.93 0.79 -29.21
N ARG A 134 41.45 1.18 -30.37
CA ARG A 134 42.48 0.41 -31.07
C ARG A 134 43.81 0.38 -30.32
N VAL A 135 44.14 1.43 -29.57
CA VAL A 135 45.35 1.49 -28.72
C VAL A 135 45.21 0.64 -27.44
N ALA A 136 44.01 0.45 -26.91
CA ALA A 136 43.78 -0.45 -25.76
C ALA A 136 43.85 -1.95 -26.12
N GLY A 137 43.92 -2.29 -27.42
CA GLY A 137 44.07 -3.66 -27.91
C GLY A 137 45.51 -4.21 -27.92
N GLU A 138 46.51 -3.37 -27.69
CA GLU A 138 47.94 -3.75 -27.72
C GLU A 138 48.58 -3.58 -26.34
N GLY A 139 48.02 -4.19 -25.30
CA GLY A 139 48.55 -4.05 -23.94
C GLY A 139 48.11 -5.08 -22.91
N GLY A 140 47.52 -6.21 -23.34
CA GLY A 140 47.00 -7.24 -22.42
C GLY A 140 47.50 -8.63 -22.77
N SER A 141 48.75 -8.94 -22.39
CA SER A 141 49.16 -10.33 -22.21
C SER A 141 48.32 -10.95 -21.10
N CYS A 142 47.43 -11.90 -21.40
CA CYS A 142 47.18 -13.03 -20.52
C CYS A 142 46.47 -14.20 -21.24
N LEU A 143 47.02 -15.39 -20.95
CA LEU A 143 46.44 -16.73 -21.07
C LEU A 143 46.48 -17.38 -22.46
N SER A 144 47.56 -18.15 -22.66
CA SER A 144 47.67 -19.20 -23.67
C SER A 144 46.46 -20.15 -23.62
N PRO A 145 45.86 -20.56 -24.76
CA PRO A 145 44.82 -21.57 -24.77
C PRO A 145 45.39 -22.93 -24.37
N LEU A 146 44.71 -23.65 -23.47
CA LEU A 146 45.04 -25.03 -23.12
C LEU A 146 44.96 -25.93 -24.36
N PRO A 147 45.84 -26.94 -24.50
CA PRO A 147 45.84 -27.80 -25.67
C PRO A 147 44.65 -28.76 -25.60
N VAL A 148 43.71 -28.60 -26.53
CA VAL A 148 42.67 -29.61 -26.77
C VAL A 148 43.20 -30.55 -27.84
N GLY A 149 43.65 -31.73 -27.41
CA GLY A 149 44.05 -32.82 -28.29
C GLY A 149 42.84 -33.30 -29.12
N GLY A 150 43.09 -33.57 -30.39
CA GLY A 150 42.09 -34.04 -31.34
C GLY A 150 42.73 -34.31 -32.68
N GLU A 151 43.46 -35.42 -32.73
CA GLU A 151 44.04 -36.04 -33.92
C GLU A 151 43.02 -36.15 -35.07
N ALA A 152 43.42 -35.73 -36.27
CA ALA A 152 42.75 -36.15 -37.50
C ALA A 152 43.74 -36.12 -38.66
N LEU A 153 44.31 -37.29 -38.96
CA LEU A 153 44.81 -37.69 -40.27
C LEU A 153 44.44 -39.17 -40.46
N PRO A 154 44.33 -39.73 -41.68
CA PRO A 154 44.50 -39.13 -43.00
C PRO A 154 43.30 -39.41 -43.94
N GLY A 155 43.42 -38.97 -45.19
CA GLY A 155 42.58 -39.42 -46.30
C GLY A 155 42.92 -40.83 -46.79
#